data_AF-A0A497XRY2-F1
#
_entry.id   AF-A0A497XRY2-F1
#
_cell.length_a   1.000
_cell.length_b   1.000
_cell.length_c   1.000
_cell.angle_alpha   90.00
_cell.angle_beta   90.00
_cell.angle_gamma   90.00
#
_symmetry.space_group_name_H-M   'P 1'
#
loop_
_entity.id
_entity.type
_entity.pdbx_description
1 polymer ?
#
loop_
_entity_poly.entity_id
_entity_poly.type
_entity_poly.pdbx_seq_one_letter_code
_entity_poly.pdbx_strand_id
1 'polypeptide(L)'
;MKIMFLTLTLIFCGRAGFSQENDWTKQCKISEVIDFERKLDPDAKFLSYHVSLSKEYYPLADRYPTVNPVIVQRKAVGALPVYAEYFYTAKDSLLRLVESISLHVSEDFIW
;
A
#
# COMPACT_ATOMS: atom_id res chain seq x y z
N MET A 1 -42.28 -16.04 -36.90
CA MET A 1 -40.82 -15.75 -36.84
C MET A 1 -40.53 -14.63 -35.84
N LYS A 2 -40.68 -14.90 -34.53
CA LYS A 2 -40.51 -13.88 -33.47
C LYS A 2 -39.61 -14.33 -32.32
N ILE A 3 -39.37 -15.64 -32.21
CA ILE A 3 -38.59 -16.25 -31.13
C ILE A 3 -37.09 -16.27 -31.44
N MET A 4 -36.70 -16.13 -32.73
CA MET A 4 -35.30 -16.20 -33.16
C MET A 4 -34.49 -14.93 -32.84
N PHE A 5 -35.14 -13.79 -32.57
CA PHE A 5 -34.46 -12.55 -32.23
C PHE A 5 -34.09 -12.45 -30.74
N LEU A 6 -34.76 -13.20 -29.86
CA LEU A 6 -34.52 -13.13 -28.42
C LEU A 6 -33.27 -13.91 -27.99
N THR A 7 -32.84 -14.90 -28.78
CA THR A 7 -31.65 -15.71 -28.48
C THR A 7 -30.36 -15.01 -28.89
N LEU A 8 -30.40 -14.09 -29.87
CA LEU A 8 -29.21 -13.38 -30.37
C LEU A 8 -28.76 -12.25 -29.43
N THR A 9 -29.68 -11.61 -28.72
CA THR A 9 -29.36 -10.56 -27.73
C THR A 9 -28.73 -11.11 -26.45
N LEU A 10 -29.05 -12.35 -26.06
CA LEU A 10 -28.44 -13.00 -24.90
C LEU A 10 -26.96 -13.36 -25.10
N ILE A 11 -26.53 -13.59 -26.34
CA ILE A 11 -25.13 -13.94 -26.65
C ILE A 11 -24.22 -12.71 -26.60
N PHE A 12 -24.74 -11.52 -26.89
CA PHE A 12 -23.94 -10.28 -26.91
C PHE A 12 -23.68 -9.66 -25.52
N CYS A 13 -24.47 -10.01 -24.50
CA CYS A 13 -24.25 -9.52 -23.12
C CYS A 13 -23.13 -10.26 -22.37
N GLY A 14 -22.61 -11.38 -22.90
CA GLY A 14 -21.59 -12.20 -22.21
C GLY A 14 -20.16 -11.71 -22.35
N ARG A 15 -19.90 -10.58 -23.02
CA ARG A 15 -18.56 -10.03 -23.24
C ARG A 15 -18.29 -8.72 -22.49
N ALA A 16 -18.89 -8.55 -21.32
CA ALA A 16 -18.28 -7.66 -20.34
C ALA A 16 -16.97 -8.33 -19.89
N GLY A 17 -15.88 -8.01 -20.58
CA GLY A 17 -14.55 -8.38 -20.11
C GLY A 17 -14.38 -7.79 -18.72
N PHE A 18 -14.27 -8.66 -17.72
CA PHE A 18 -13.78 -8.25 -16.40
C PHE A 18 -12.42 -7.61 -16.66
N SER A 19 -12.35 -6.29 -16.58
CA SER A 19 -11.09 -5.59 -16.42
C SER A 19 -10.57 -6.08 -15.09
N GLN A 20 -9.62 -7.01 -15.14
CA GLN A 20 -8.96 -7.52 -13.97
C GLN A 20 -8.19 -6.35 -13.36
N GLU A 21 -8.79 -5.68 -12.38
CA GLU A 21 -8.02 -4.88 -11.45
C GLU A 21 -6.90 -5.78 -10.94
N ASN A 22 -5.68 -5.24 -10.96
CA ASN A 22 -4.51 -5.95 -10.46
C ASN A 22 -4.64 -6.05 -8.93
N ASP A 23 -5.46 -6.99 -8.47
CA ASP A 23 -5.58 -7.33 -7.07
C ASP A 23 -4.19 -7.75 -6.59
N TRP A 24 -3.64 -7.02 -5.61
CA TRP A 24 -2.34 -7.23 -4.98
C TRP A 24 -2.31 -8.53 -4.14
N THR A 25 -2.63 -9.65 -4.77
CA THR A 25 -2.59 -11.00 -4.19
C THR A 25 -1.22 -11.65 -4.40
N LYS A 26 -0.43 -11.14 -5.35
CA LYS A 26 0.95 -11.58 -5.57
C LYS A 26 1.87 -10.88 -4.57
N GLN A 27 2.76 -11.64 -3.94
CA GLN A 27 3.80 -11.07 -3.07
C GLN A 27 4.67 -10.11 -3.89
N CYS A 28 4.57 -8.81 -3.60
CA CYS A 28 5.38 -7.77 -4.21
C CYS A 28 6.74 -7.66 -3.53
N LYS A 29 7.75 -7.28 -4.32
CA LYS A 29 9.08 -6.95 -3.82
C LYS A 29 9.13 -5.49 -3.34
N ILE A 30 10.02 -5.17 -2.41
CA ILE A 30 10.18 -3.80 -1.92
C ILE A 30 10.61 -2.84 -3.04
N SER A 31 11.37 -3.33 -4.02
CA SER A 31 11.75 -2.56 -5.22
C SER A 31 10.53 -2.13 -6.04
N GLU A 32 9.55 -3.01 -6.21
CA GLU A 32 8.30 -2.72 -6.92
C GLU A 32 7.46 -1.69 -6.16
N VAL A 33 7.47 -1.74 -4.83
CA VAL A 33 6.81 -0.74 -3.98
C VAL A 33 7.48 0.63 -4.12
N ILE A 34 8.82 0.69 -4.11
CA ILE A 34 9.55 1.95 -4.31
C ILE A 34 9.21 2.54 -5.68
N ASP A 35 9.18 1.71 -6.72
CA ASP A 35 8.81 2.15 -8.07
C ASP A 35 7.36 2.61 -8.16
N PHE A 36 6.45 1.95 -7.44
CA PHE A 36 5.05 2.36 -7.34
C PHE A 36 4.92 3.72 -6.66
N GLU A 37 5.55 3.93 -5.50
CA GLU A 37 5.47 5.20 -4.77
C GLU A 37 6.07 6.36 -5.58
N ARG A 38 7.18 6.13 -6.30
CA ARG A 38 7.75 7.13 -7.22
C ARG A 38 6.85 7.47 -8.40
N LYS A 39 6.05 6.51 -8.89
CA LYS A 39 5.06 6.75 -9.95
C LYS A 39 3.85 7.49 -9.41
N LEU A 40 3.44 7.19 -8.17
CA LEU A 40 2.31 7.82 -7.50
C LEU A 40 2.59 9.29 -7.20
N ASP A 41 3.78 9.58 -6.67
CA ASP A 41 4.24 10.93 -6.37
C ASP A 41 5.76 11.04 -6.65
N PRO A 42 6.18 11.64 -7.78
CA PRO A 42 7.58 11.81 -8.12
C PRO A 42 8.39 12.63 -7.10
N ASP A 43 7.71 13.48 -6.33
CA ASP A 43 8.32 14.33 -5.30
C ASP A 43 8.31 13.67 -3.91
N ALA A 44 7.84 12.41 -3.81
CA ALA A 44 7.78 11.68 -2.55
C ALA A 44 9.18 11.54 -1.92
N LYS A 45 9.26 11.87 -0.63
CA LYS A 45 10.51 11.76 0.12
C LYS A 45 10.60 10.40 0.79
N PHE A 46 11.67 9.69 0.49
CA PHE A 46 12.03 8.45 1.16
C PHE A 46 12.86 8.77 2.40
N LEU A 47 12.36 8.42 3.57
CA LEU A 47 12.97 8.71 4.85
C LEU A 47 13.69 7.48 5.39
N SER A 48 14.85 7.70 5.98
CA SER A 48 15.65 6.65 6.62
C SER A 48 15.53 6.76 8.12
N TYR A 49 14.47 6.17 8.69
CA TYR A 49 14.32 6.04 10.13
C TYR A 49 14.40 4.57 10.56
N HIS A 50 14.97 4.35 11.74
CA HIS A 50 15.00 3.04 12.38
C HIS A 50 13.71 2.86 13.19
N VAL A 51 12.69 2.31 12.56
CA VAL A 51 11.40 2.00 13.20
C VAL A 51 11.24 0.48 13.27
N SER A 52 10.75 -0.02 14.40
CA SER A 52 10.51 -1.45 14.65
C SER A 52 9.08 -1.69 15.08
N LEU A 53 8.53 -2.85 14.70
CA LEU A 53 7.19 -3.26 15.13
C LEU A 53 7.19 -3.67 16.62
N SER A 54 6.34 -3.04 17.42
CA SER A 54 6.12 -3.44 18.82
C SER A 54 5.26 -4.71 18.89
N LYS A 55 5.62 -5.64 19.78
CA LYS A 55 4.87 -6.89 20.02
C LYS A 55 3.46 -6.66 20.57
N GLU A 56 3.25 -5.54 21.25
CA GLU A 56 1.96 -5.17 21.82
C GLU A 56 0.89 -5.01 20.75
N TYR A 57 1.29 -4.47 19.60
CA TYR A 57 0.41 -4.29 18.43
C TYR A 57 0.59 -5.40 17.39
N TYR A 58 1.75 -6.03 17.35
CA TYR A 58 2.12 -7.07 16.39
C TYR A 58 2.65 -8.32 17.10
N PRO A 59 1.76 -9.21 17.60
CA PRO A 59 2.15 -10.37 18.42
C PRO A 59 3.13 -11.33 17.76
N LEU A 60 3.20 -11.32 16.42
CA LEU A 60 4.08 -12.17 15.63
C LEU A 60 5.38 -11.47 15.17
N ALA A 61 5.66 -10.25 15.65
CA ALA A 61 6.85 -9.48 15.25
C ALA A 61 8.17 -10.26 15.45
N ASP A 62 8.26 -11.10 16.49
CA ASP A 62 9.44 -11.94 16.73
C ASP A 62 9.65 -13.06 15.71
N ARG A 63 8.55 -13.59 15.16
CA ARG A 63 8.61 -14.70 14.21
C ARG A 63 9.05 -14.23 12.83
N TYR A 64 8.85 -12.95 12.54
CA TYR A 64 9.12 -12.34 11.24
C TYR A 64 10.07 -11.15 11.43
N PRO A 65 11.37 -11.40 11.62
CA PRO A 65 12.34 -10.34 11.78
C PRO A 65 12.31 -9.43 10.54
N THR A 66 12.07 -8.15 10.80
CA THR A 66 12.01 -7.10 9.77
C THR A 66 13.37 -6.46 9.62
N VAL A 67 13.70 -6.04 8.40
CA VAL A 67 14.82 -5.13 8.17
C VAL A 67 14.35 -3.68 8.33
N ASN A 68 15.24 -2.71 8.11
CA ASN A 68 14.87 -1.29 8.16
C ASN A 68 13.71 -1.02 7.17
N PRO A 69 12.57 -0.49 7.65
CA PRO A 69 11.42 -0.25 6.81
C PRO A 69 11.70 0.83 5.77
N VAL A 70 10.94 0.78 4.68
CA VAL A 70 10.88 1.91 3.74
C VAL A 70 9.78 2.83 4.21
N ILE A 71 10.12 4.09 4.47
CA ILE A 71 9.17 5.10 4.92
C ILE A 71 9.07 6.17 3.83
N VAL A 72 7.86 6.43 3.38
CA VAL A 72 7.57 7.41 2.33
C VAL A 72 6.71 8.51 2.91
N GLN A 73 7.20 9.74 2.86
CA GLN A 73 6.40 10.92 3.14
C GLN A 73 5.62 11.29 1.89
N ARG A 74 4.28 11.23 2.00
CA ARG A 74 3.36 11.62 0.94
C ARG A 74 2.94 13.07 1.13
N LYS A 75 2.29 13.65 0.10
CA LYS A 75 1.66 14.98 0.23
C LYS A 75 0.72 15.03 1.43
N ALA A 76 0.87 16.09 2.21
CA ALA A 76 0.05 16.33 3.39
C ALA A 76 -1.42 16.48 3.00
N VAL A 77 -2.31 15.95 3.83
CA VAL A 77 -3.75 16.17 3.71
C VAL A 77 -4.13 17.26 4.71
N GLY A 78 -4.27 18.49 4.23
CA GLY A 78 -4.41 19.66 5.09
C GLY A 78 -3.11 19.96 5.85
N ALA A 79 -3.20 20.07 7.18
CA ALA A 79 -2.05 20.32 8.05
C ALA A 79 -1.32 19.04 8.51
N LEU A 80 -1.79 17.85 8.10
CA LEU A 80 -1.31 16.60 8.64
C LEU A 80 -0.33 15.91 7.68
N PRO A 81 0.92 15.66 8.11
CA PRO A 81 1.84 14.86 7.32
C PRO A 81 1.35 13.41 7.28
N VAL A 82 1.39 12.83 6.07
CA VAL A 82 0.97 11.46 5.81
C VAL A 82 2.19 10.63 5.45
N TYR A 83 2.34 9.49 6.12
CA TYR A 83 3.44 8.56 5.89
C TYR A 83 2.90 7.18 5.51
N ALA A 84 3.62 6.53 4.61
CA ALA A 84 3.46 5.12 4.31
C ALA A 84 4.71 4.37 4.79
N GLU A 85 4.51 3.40 5.69
CA GLU A 85 5.57 2.57 6.23
C GLU A 85 5.43 1.14 5.70
N TYR A 86 6.48 0.65 5.05
CA TYR A 86 6.55 -0.69 4.47
C TYR A 86 7.54 -1.53 5.27
N PHE A 87 7.01 -2.47 6.05
CA PHE A 87 7.82 -3.45 6.77
C PHE A 87 7.98 -4.70 5.92
N TYR A 88 9.22 -5.20 5.83
CA TYR A 88 9.55 -6.37 5.03
C TYR A 88 10.66 -7.19 5.70
N THR A 89 10.70 -8.46 5.36
CA THR A 89 11.76 -9.38 5.82
C THR A 89 12.97 -9.32 4.89
N ALA A 90 14.10 -9.87 5.32
CA ALA A 90 15.30 -10.01 4.47
C ALA A 90 15.06 -10.83 3.19
N LYS A 91 13.99 -11.65 3.14
CA LYS A 91 13.58 -12.40 1.93
C LYS A 91 12.73 -11.57 0.98
N ASP A 92 12.61 -10.27 1.22
CA ASP A 92 11.78 -9.34 0.44
C ASP A 92 10.30 -9.73 0.45
N SER A 93 9.85 -10.35 1.54
CA SER A 93 8.42 -10.52 1.83
C SER A 93 7.92 -9.29 2.55
N LEU A 94 7.08 -8.51 1.87
CA LEU A 94 6.30 -7.45 2.48
C LEU A 94 5.37 -8.06 3.54
N LEU A 95 5.43 -7.48 4.74
CA LEU A 95 4.60 -7.90 5.86
C LEU A 95 3.36 -7.03 5.99
N ARG A 96 3.47 -5.72 5.70
CA ARG A 96 2.34 -4.79 5.73
C ARG A 96 2.68 -3.42 5.15
N LEU A 97 1.67 -2.76 4.58
CA LEU A 97 1.58 -1.30 4.45
C LEU A 97 0.86 -0.74 5.67
N VAL A 98 1.49 0.16 6.41
CA VAL A 98 0.82 0.97 7.43
C VAL A 98 0.77 2.40 6.92
N GLU A 99 -0.44 2.88 6.63
CA GLU A 99 -0.67 4.31 6.40
C GLU A 99 -0.91 4.96 7.75
N SER A 100 0.05 5.76 8.19
CA SER A 100 -0.04 6.53 9.43
C SER A 100 -0.23 8.00 9.07
N ILE A 101 -1.34 8.58 9.51
CA ILE A 101 -1.47 10.04 9.59
C ILE A 101 -0.76 10.41 10.89
N SER A 102 0.45 10.94 10.77
CA SER A 102 1.17 11.42 11.95
C SER A 102 0.55 12.75 12.33
N LEU A 103 -0.16 12.79 13.46
CA LEU A 103 -0.38 14.03 14.18
C LEU A 103 1.00 14.45 14.68
N HIS A 104 1.68 15.31 13.94
CA HIS A 104 2.85 16.00 14.45
C HIS A 104 2.36 16.89 15.60
N VAL A 105 2.35 16.35 16.82
CA VAL A 105 2.42 17.18 18.01
C VAL A 105 3.82 17.76 17.94
N SER A 106 3.95 18.97 17.39
CA SER A 106 5.22 19.67 17.46
C SER A 106 5.56 19.81 18.94
N GLU A 107 6.75 19.39 19.32
CA GLU A 107 7.29 19.56 20.66
C GLU A 107 7.62 21.05 20.96
N ASP A 108 6.96 22.00 20.27
CA ASP A 108 7.10 23.44 20.51
C ASP A 108 6.18 23.95 21.63
N PHE A 109 5.51 23.05 22.37
CA PHE A 109 4.62 23.37 23.49
C PHE A 109 5.15 22.89 24.86
N ILE A 110 6.47 22.86 25.04
CA ILE A 110 7.09 22.80 26.37
C ILE A 110 8.21 23.85 26.44
N TRP A 111 7.85 25.07 26.81
CA TRP A 111 8.63 25.99 27.64
C TRP A 111 7.67 26.83 28.49
#